data_AF-A0A948IS52-F1
#
_entry.id   AF-A0A948IS52-F1
#
_cell.length_a   1.000
_cell.length_b   1.000
_cell.length_c   1.000
_cell.angle_alpha   90.00
_cell.angle_beta   90.00
_cell.angle_gamma   90.00
#
_symmetry.space_group_name_H-M   'P 1'
#
loop_
_entity.id
_entity.type
_entity.pdbx_description
1 polymer ?
#
loop_
_entity_poly.entity_id
_entity_poly.type
_entity_poly.pdbx_seq_one_letter_code
_entity_poly.pdbx_strand_id
1 'polypeptide(L)'
;MFRKSAVLAIVGLLAICSATEAAVLTVKEEMKQFVEPLSNTLFAVGGEVDPANGPDAPKVTDKRWDEAADAADVLTRVSAALGDKDRAKPGPEWAAMAQQMHEISERALKAAMTRDGAGLAQAANDLSDNCSACHAKFKPQTGD
;
A
#
# COMPACT_ATOMS: atom_id res chain seq x y z
N MET A 1 76.54 -14.23 -10.95
CA MET A 1 75.41 -14.14 -10.01
C MET A 1 74.31 -13.29 -10.65
N PHE A 2 73.31 -13.93 -11.26
CA PHE A 2 72.16 -13.28 -11.89
C PHE A 2 70.95 -13.46 -10.97
N ARG A 3 70.34 -12.38 -10.49
CA ARG A 3 69.02 -12.42 -9.84
C ARG A 3 67.99 -11.88 -10.81
N LYS A 4 67.29 -12.79 -11.49
CA LYS A 4 66.03 -12.54 -12.18
C LYS A 4 64.91 -12.61 -11.14
N SER A 5 64.13 -11.55 -10.98
CA SER A 5 62.83 -11.59 -10.30
C SER A 5 61.99 -10.48 -10.95
N ALA A 6 61.22 -10.84 -11.97
CA ALA A 6 59.80 -11.22 -11.86
C ALA A 6 58.91 -9.97 -11.88
N VAL A 7 58.46 -9.64 -13.09
CA VAL A 7 57.38 -8.69 -13.37
C VAL A 7 56.11 -9.25 -12.73
N LEU A 8 55.58 -8.55 -11.72
CA LEU A 8 54.24 -8.84 -11.19
C LEU A 8 53.27 -7.85 -11.82
N ALA A 9 52.59 -8.28 -12.87
CA ALA A 9 51.45 -7.56 -13.43
C ALA A 9 50.26 -7.70 -12.47
N ILE A 10 49.89 -6.62 -11.79
CA ILE A 10 48.65 -6.54 -11.02
C ILE A 10 47.56 -6.09 -12.01
N VAL A 11 46.84 -7.07 -12.56
CA VAL A 11 45.60 -6.84 -13.29
C VAL A 11 44.44 -7.10 -12.34
N GLY A 12 43.54 -6.12 -12.28
CA GLY A 12 42.12 -6.35 -12.08
C GLY A 12 41.61 -6.33 -10.63
N LEU A 13 41.01 -5.20 -10.24
CA LEU A 13 39.79 -5.22 -9.43
C LEU A 13 38.84 -4.20 -10.05
N LEU A 14 38.05 -4.65 -11.04
CA LEU A 14 36.84 -3.91 -11.43
C LEU A 14 35.87 -4.03 -10.25
N ALA A 15 35.58 -2.90 -9.62
CA ALA A 15 34.47 -2.77 -8.70
C ALA A 15 33.16 -2.96 -9.49
N ILE A 16 32.61 -4.17 -9.45
CA ILE A 16 31.23 -4.41 -9.90
C ILE A 16 30.33 -3.85 -8.81
N CYS A 17 29.98 -2.57 -8.94
CA CYS A 17 28.81 -2.03 -8.26
C CYS A 17 27.60 -2.67 -8.94
N SER A 18 27.19 -3.86 -8.46
CA SER A 18 25.88 -4.37 -8.78
C SER A 18 24.89 -3.43 -8.11
N ALA A 19 24.35 -2.49 -8.88
CA ALA A 19 23.07 -1.89 -8.55
C ALA A 19 22.09 -3.05 -8.46
N THR A 20 21.80 -3.51 -7.25
CA THR A 20 20.57 -4.24 -7.00
C THR A 20 19.47 -3.23 -7.30
N GLU A 21 18.97 -3.24 -8.55
CA GLU A 21 17.67 -2.67 -8.84
C GLU A 21 16.71 -3.38 -7.89
N ALA A 22 16.24 -2.67 -6.86
CA ALA A 22 15.18 -3.18 -6.01
C ALA A 22 14.02 -3.53 -6.94
N ALA A 23 13.59 -4.79 -6.93
CA ALA A 23 12.47 -5.22 -7.74
C ALA A 23 11.24 -4.41 -7.33
N VAL A 24 10.84 -3.47 -8.19
CA VAL A 24 9.60 -2.71 -7.98
C VAL A 24 8.45 -3.64 -8.31
N LEU A 25 7.55 -3.83 -7.35
CA LEU A 25 6.37 -4.66 -7.56
C LEU A 25 5.53 -4.09 -8.71
N THR A 26 4.98 -4.99 -9.52
CA THR A 26 3.91 -4.60 -10.45
C THR A 26 2.70 -4.12 -9.65
N VAL A 27 1.85 -3.31 -10.27
CA VAL A 27 0.57 -2.90 -9.67
C VAL A 27 -0.26 -4.11 -9.23
N LYS A 28 -0.27 -5.21 -10.02
CA LYS A 28 -1.00 -6.43 -9.68
C LYS A 28 -0.45 -7.09 -8.40
N GLU A 29 0.87 -7.13 -8.25
CA GLU A 29 1.51 -7.68 -7.06
C GLU A 29 1.29 -6.78 -5.84
N GLU A 30 1.42 -5.47 -5.98
CA GLU A 30 1.15 -4.53 -4.88
C GLU A 30 -0.30 -4.61 -4.41
N MET A 31 -1.25 -4.71 -5.34
CA MET A 31 -2.66 -4.90 -5.02
C MET A 31 -2.87 -6.17 -4.20
N LYS A 32 -2.27 -7.29 -4.61
CA LYS A 32 -2.44 -8.59 -3.92
C LYS A 32 -1.68 -8.68 -2.59
N GLN A 33 -0.48 -8.13 -2.52
CA GLN A 33 0.41 -8.28 -1.37
C GLN A 33 0.10 -7.27 -0.25
N PHE A 34 -0.39 -6.09 -0.61
CA PHE A 34 -0.62 -5.01 0.35
C PHE A 34 -2.05 -4.50 0.31
N VAL A 35 -2.52 -3.96 -0.82
CA VAL A 35 -3.80 -3.24 -0.85
C VAL A 35 -4.97 -4.12 -0.44
N GLU A 36 -5.06 -5.33 -0.97
CA GLU A 36 -6.14 -6.29 -0.68
C GLU A 36 -6.17 -6.70 0.81
N PRO A 37 -5.11 -7.27 1.41
CA PRO A 37 -5.17 -7.65 2.82
C PRO A 37 -5.38 -6.46 3.76
N LEU A 38 -4.75 -5.30 3.51
CA LEU A 38 -4.89 -4.11 4.35
C LEU A 38 -6.31 -3.53 4.27
N SER A 39 -6.88 -3.42 3.07
CA SER A 39 -8.26 -2.95 2.89
C SER A 39 -9.27 -3.93 3.49
N ASN A 40 -9.05 -5.24 3.38
CA ASN A 40 -9.87 -6.25 4.05
C ASN A 40 -9.88 -6.08 5.58
N THR A 41 -8.74 -5.75 6.18
CA THR A 41 -8.68 -5.41 7.62
C THR A 41 -9.53 -4.18 7.93
N LEU A 42 -9.44 -3.11 7.13
CA LEU A 42 -10.24 -1.90 7.32
C LEU A 42 -11.74 -2.14 7.12
N PHE A 43 -12.13 -2.94 6.14
CA PHE A 43 -13.54 -3.31 5.92
C PHE A 43 -14.08 -4.15 7.08
N ALA A 44 -13.30 -5.11 7.58
CA ALA A 44 -13.71 -5.93 8.70
C ALA A 44 -13.88 -5.12 9.99
N VAL A 45 -12.88 -4.32 10.36
CA VAL A 45 -12.97 -3.48 11.57
C VAL A 45 -14.03 -2.40 11.39
N GLY A 46 -14.08 -1.75 10.23
CA GLY A 46 -15.08 -0.74 9.88
C GLY A 46 -16.52 -1.26 10.03
N GLY A 47 -16.78 -2.49 9.58
CA GLY A 47 -18.06 -3.16 9.79
C GLY A 47 -18.33 -3.50 11.26
N GLU A 48 -17.33 -3.95 12.02
CA GLU A 48 -17.49 -4.19 13.47
C GLU A 48 -17.89 -2.93 14.24
N VAL A 49 -17.34 -1.77 13.85
CA VAL A 49 -17.58 -0.49 14.54
C VAL A 49 -18.70 0.35 13.94
N ASP A 50 -19.36 -0.13 12.88
CA ASP A 50 -20.38 0.63 12.16
C ASP A 50 -21.60 0.91 13.07
N PRO A 51 -21.93 2.19 13.33
CA PRO A 51 -23.11 2.55 14.12
C PRO A 51 -24.43 2.00 13.56
N ALA A 52 -24.50 1.72 12.26
CA ALA A 52 -25.67 1.11 11.62
C ALA A 52 -25.97 -0.29 12.15
N ASN A 53 -25.00 -0.97 12.77
CA ASN A 53 -25.17 -2.29 13.39
C ASN A 53 -25.80 -2.24 14.79
N GLY A 54 -26.14 -1.04 15.28
CA GLY A 54 -26.90 -0.84 16.52
C GLY A 54 -26.04 -0.59 17.76
N PRO A 55 -26.68 -0.40 18.92
CA PRO A 55 -26.03 0.09 20.14
C PRO A 55 -25.01 -0.89 20.75
N ASP A 56 -25.07 -2.17 20.39
CA ASP A 56 -24.15 -3.21 20.88
C ASP A 56 -22.90 -3.41 19.98
N ALA A 57 -22.84 -2.72 18.83
CA ALA A 57 -21.72 -2.79 17.88
C ALA A 57 -20.34 -2.40 18.46
N PRO A 58 -20.18 -1.56 19.50
CA PRO A 58 -18.85 -1.25 20.02
C PRO A 58 -18.46 -2.18 21.19
N LYS A 59 -18.00 -3.39 20.86
CA LYS A 59 -17.12 -4.20 21.76
C LYS A 59 -15.83 -4.59 21.05
N VAL A 60 -15.28 -3.66 20.28
CA VAL A 60 -14.02 -3.83 19.57
C VAL A 60 -12.87 -3.69 20.55
N THR A 61 -11.98 -4.69 20.55
CA THR A 61 -10.84 -4.73 21.48
C THR A 61 -9.77 -3.74 21.06
N ASP A 62 -8.92 -3.34 22.00
CA ASP A 62 -7.76 -2.48 21.73
C ASP A 62 -6.89 -3.03 20.58
N LYS A 63 -6.68 -4.36 20.55
CA LYS A 63 -5.94 -5.03 19.48
C LYS A 63 -6.58 -4.83 18.09
N ARG A 64 -7.91 -4.81 17.99
CA ARG A 64 -8.60 -4.59 16.71
C ARG A 64 -8.45 -3.15 16.23
N TRP A 65 -8.41 -2.18 17.15
CA TRP A 65 -8.09 -0.79 16.82
C TRP A 65 -6.64 -0.64 16.34
N ASP A 66 -5.69 -1.29 17.00
CA ASP A 66 -4.29 -1.29 16.58
C ASP A 66 -4.12 -1.92 15.19
N GLU A 67 -4.80 -3.04 14.91
CA GLU A 67 -4.82 -3.66 13.57
C GLU A 67 -5.36 -2.73 12.48
N ALA A 68 -6.42 -1.96 12.76
CA ALA A 68 -6.94 -0.97 11.81
C ALA A 68 -5.96 0.18 11.60
N ALA A 69 -5.33 0.68 12.67
CA ALA A 69 -4.36 1.77 12.59
C ALA A 69 -3.12 1.32 11.78
N ASP A 70 -2.54 0.17 12.09
CA ASP A 70 -1.40 -0.39 11.36
C ASP A 70 -1.75 -0.62 9.88
N ALA A 71 -2.94 -1.15 9.60
CA ALA A 71 -3.39 -1.38 8.23
C ALA A 71 -3.52 -0.06 7.45
N ALA A 72 -4.17 0.95 8.04
CA ALA A 72 -4.36 2.26 7.42
C ALA A 72 -3.03 3.01 7.21
N ASP A 73 -2.10 2.91 8.15
CA ASP A 73 -0.77 3.52 8.06
C ASP A 73 0.05 2.93 6.91
N VAL A 74 0.05 1.60 6.76
CA VAL A 74 0.70 0.95 5.61
C VAL A 74 -0.03 1.30 4.30
N LEU A 75 -1.37 1.33 4.30
CA LEU A 75 -2.15 1.66 3.10
C LEU A 75 -1.92 3.09 2.62
N THR A 76 -1.72 4.03 3.55
CA THR A 76 -1.34 5.42 3.27
C THR A 76 -0.01 5.50 2.50
N ARG A 77 0.99 4.70 2.89
CA ARG A 77 2.28 4.65 2.20
C ARG A 77 2.20 4.00 0.82
N VAL A 78 1.46 2.89 0.72
CA VAL A 78 1.33 2.14 -0.54
C VAL A 78 0.53 2.92 -1.58
N SER A 79 -0.53 3.61 -1.17
CA SER A 79 -1.35 4.45 -2.07
C SER A 79 -0.58 5.62 -2.66
N ALA A 80 0.33 6.25 -1.90
CA ALA A 80 1.20 7.29 -2.43
C ALA A 80 2.09 6.77 -3.58
N ALA A 81 2.63 5.55 -3.42
CA ALA A 81 3.49 4.92 -4.43
C ALA A 81 2.72 4.55 -5.71
N LEU A 82 1.39 4.34 -5.67
CA LEU A 82 0.57 4.12 -6.86
C LEU A 82 0.53 5.36 -7.76
N GLY A 83 0.66 6.56 -7.20
CA GLY A 83 0.64 7.82 -7.93
C GLY A 83 1.92 8.13 -8.72
N ASP A 84 2.99 7.36 -8.52
CA ASP A 84 4.28 7.62 -9.15
C ASP A 84 4.20 7.54 -10.69
N LYS A 85 4.84 8.51 -11.35
CA LYS A 85 4.80 8.71 -12.81
C LYS A 85 5.19 7.48 -13.63
N ASP A 86 6.06 6.63 -13.08
CA ASP A 86 6.59 5.44 -13.76
C ASP A 86 5.65 4.23 -13.61
N ARG A 87 4.61 4.37 -12.77
CA ARG A 87 3.62 3.33 -12.43
C ARG A 87 2.20 3.73 -12.88
N ALA A 88 1.96 5.03 -13.03
CA ALA A 88 0.67 5.56 -13.39
C ALA A 88 0.20 5.11 -14.78
N LYS A 89 -1.08 4.78 -14.90
CA LYS A 89 -1.73 4.66 -16.21
C LYS A 89 -1.85 6.06 -16.85
N PRO A 90 -1.85 6.17 -18.19
CA PRO A 90 -1.97 7.47 -18.86
C PRO A 90 -3.23 8.24 -18.43
N GLY A 91 -3.10 9.56 -18.32
CA GLY A 91 -4.19 10.47 -17.95
C GLY A 91 -4.19 10.87 -16.47
N PRO A 92 -4.89 11.95 -16.10
CA PRO A 92 -4.87 12.48 -14.73
C PRO A 92 -5.65 11.63 -13.72
N GLU A 93 -6.55 10.78 -14.22
CA GLU A 93 -7.53 10.06 -13.39
C GLU A 93 -6.89 8.98 -12.51
N TRP A 94 -5.83 8.33 -12.99
CA TRP A 94 -5.10 7.34 -12.18
C TRP A 94 -4.48 7.99 -10.94
N ALA A 95 -3.71 9.07 -11.16
CA ALA A 95 -3.04 9.79 -10.08
C ALA A 95 -4.07 10.40 -9.11
N ALA A 96 -5.20 10.91 -9.62
CA ALA A 96 -6.28 11.43 -8.78
C ALA A 96 -6.92 10.35 -7.89
N MET A 97 -7.20 9.16 -8.42
CA MET A 97 -7.78 8.05 -7.63
C MET A 97 -6.78 7.45 -6.64
N ALA A 98 -5.49 7.42 -6.98
CA ALA A 98 -4.42 7.04 -6.05
C ALA A 98 -4.29 8.04 -4.89
N GLN A 99 -4.34 9.34 -5.19
CA GLN A 99 -4.36 10.40 -4.18
C GLN A 99 -5.61 10.32 -3.30
N GLN A 100 -6.79 10.05 -3.88
CA GLN A 100 -8.02 9.86 -3.12
C GLN A 100 -7.92 8.64 -2.17
N MET A 101 -7.32 7.53 -2.63
CA MET A 101 -7.05 6.37 -1.78
C MET A 101 -6.14 6.72 -0.60
N HIS A 102 -5.11 7.53 -0.84
CA HIS A 102 -4.21 8.02 0.19
C HIS A 102 -4.96 8.84 1.24
N GLU A 103 -5.75 9.83 0.83
CA GLU A 103 -6.53 10.68 1.73
C GLU A 103 -7.58 9.89 2.53
N ILE A 104 -8.22 8.88 1.92
CA ILE A 104 -9.13 7.97 2.63
C ILE A 104 -8.36 7.17 3.69
N SER A 105 -7.17 6.68 3.36
CA SER A 105 -6.32 5.91 4.28
C SER A 105 -5.87 6.75 5.48
N GLU A 106 -5.52 8.02 5.26
CA GLU A 106 -5.21 8.95 6.36
C GLU A 106 -6.40 9.19 7.29
N ARG A 107 -7.62 9.31 6.72
CA ARG A 107 -8.85 9.41 7.53
C ARG A 107 -9.11 8.14 8.34
N ALA A 108 -8.92 6.97 7.73
CA ALA A 108 -9.05 5.69 8.42
C ALA A 108 -8.03 5.55 9.56
N LEU A 109 -6.77 5.94 9.34
CA LEU A 109 -5.72 5.94 10.36
C LEU A 109 -6.10 6.84 11.53
N LYS A 110 -6.50 8.08 11.26
CA LYS A 110 -6.94 9.02 12.29
C LYS A 110 -8.10 8.45 13.10
N ALA A 111 -9.13 7.93 12.42
CA ALA A 111 -10.30 7.36 13.07
C ALA A 111 -9.94 6.15 13.95
N ALA A 112 -9.06 5.27 13.46
CA ALA A 112 -8.58 4.12 14.23
C ALA A 112 -7.81 4.55 15.49
N MET A 113 -6.87 5.50 15.36
CA MET A 113 -6.09 6.02 16.49
C MET A 113 -6.97 6.72 17.55
N THR A 114 -8.06 7.38 17.14
CA THR A 114 -9.00 8.03 18.06
C THR A 114 -10.18 7.17 18.46
N ARG A 115 -10.22 5.90 18.03
CA ARG A 115 -11.32 4.95 18.26
C ARG A 115 -12.69 5.49 17.82
N ASP A 116 -12.71 6.22 16.71
CA ASP A 116 -13.91 6.78 16.10
C ASP A 116 -14.54 5.74 15.17
N GLY A 117 -15.53 5.01 15.68
CA GLY A 117 -16.22 3.96 14.92
C GLY A 117 -16.96 4.48 13.70
N ALA A 118 -17.66 5.60 13.83
CA ALA A 118 -18.37 6.21 12.72
C ALA A 118 -17.40 6.69 11.63
N GLY A 119 -16.29 7.32 12.04
CA GLY A 119 -15.23 7.75 11.12
C GLY A 119 -14.56 6.60 10.39
N LEU A 120 -14.26 5.49 11.09
CA LEU A 120 -13.63 4.32 10.47
C LEU A 120 -14.58 3.58 9.52
N ALA A 121 -15.84 3.41 9.90
CA ALA A 121 -16.87 2.82 9.04
C ALA A 121 -17.08 3.66 7.76
N GLN A 122 -17.14 4.99 7.88
CA GLN A 122 -17.24 5.87 6.71
C GLN A 122 -16.01 5.74 5.80
N ALA A 123 -14.80 5.76 6.37
CA ALA A 123 -13.58 5.62 5.57
C ALA A 123 -13.49 4.26 4.87
N ALA A 124 -13.95 3.18 5.51
CA ALA A 124 -14.06 1.86 4.90
C ALA A 124 -15.02 1.86 3.70
N ASN A 125 -16.18 2.50 3.82
CA ASN A 125 -17.13 2.65 2.71
C ASN A 125 -16.55 3.49 1.56
N ASP A 126 -15.98 4.66 1.87
CA ASP A 126 -15.31 5.52 0.89
C ASP A 126 -14.20 4.76 0.13
N LEU A 127 -13.43 3.92 0.85
CA LEU A 127 -12.38 3.11 0.26
C LEU A 127 -12.95 2.07 -0.71
N SER A 128 -14.04 1.39 -0.34
CA SER A 128 -14.74 0.44 -1.22
C SER A 128 -15.25 1.11 -2.51
N ASP A 129 -15.81 2.31 -2.39
CA ASP A 129 -16.28 3.09 -3.54
C ASP A 129 -15.13 3.51 -4.46
N ASN A 130 -14.02 3.99 -3.89
CA ASN A 130 -12.82 4.34 -4.66
C ASN A 130 -12.20 3.11 -5.35
N CYS A 131 -12.13 1.97 -4.67
CA CYS A 131 -11.68 0.70 -5.25
C CYS A 131 -12.55 0.30 -6.46
N SER A 132 -13.87 0.39 -6.31
CA SER A 132 -14.82 0.06 -7.38
C SER A 132 -14.68 0.99 -8.58
N ALA A 133 -14.58 2.30 -8.35
CA ALA A 133 -14.40 3.30 -9.40
C ALA A 133 -13.08 3.14 -10.17
N CYS A 134 -11.97 2.94 -9.44
CA CYS A 134 -10.65 2.73 -10.04
C CYS A 134 -10.61 1.42 -10.84
N HIS A 135 -11.13 0.33 -10.29
CA HIS A 135 -11.13 -0.96 -10.97
C HIS A 135 -12.05 -1.00 -12.20
N ALA A 136 -13.19 -0.31 -12.17
CA ALA A 136 -14.06 -0.21 -13.35
C ALA A 136 -13.33 0.39 -14.56
N LYS A 137 -12.36 1.28 -14.31
CA LYS A 137 -11.63 1.99 -15.35
C LYS A 137 -10.30 1.33 -15.74
N PHE A 138 -9.53 0.85 -14.76
CA PHE A 138 -8.13 0.48 -14.97
C PHE A 138 -7.82 -1.00 -14.72
N LYS A 139 -8.72 -1.75 -14.08
CA LYS A 139 -8.53 -3.20 -13.92
C LYS A 139 -8.88 -3.88 -15.26
N PRO A 140 -7.97 -4.68 -15.84
CA PRO A 140 -8.29 -5.48 -17.01
C PRO A 140 -9.52 -6.36 -16.73
N GLN A 141 -10.51 -6.33 -17.63
CA GLN A 141 -11.75 -7.12 -17.52
C GLN A 141 -11.60 -8.55 -18.06
N THR A 142 -10.43 -8.89 -18.58
CA THR A 142 -10.06 -10.23 -19.02
C THR A 142 -9.57 -11.01 -17.81
N GLY A 143 -10.26 -12.09 -17.45
CA GLY A 143 -9.94 -12.90 -16.28
C GLY A 143 -8.68 -13.74 -16.48
N ASP A 144 -7.54 -13.22 -16.01
CA ASP A 144 -6.27 -13.95 -15.81
C ASP A 144 -5.63 -13.64 -14.44
#